data_AF-A0A3A4SDA1-F1
#
_entry.id   AF-A0A3A4SDA1-F1
#
_cell.length_a   1.000
_cell.length_b   1.000
_cell.length_c   1.000
_cell.angle_alpha   90.00
_cell.angle_beta   90.00
_cell.angle_gamma   90.00
#
_symmetry.space_group_name_H-M   'P 1'
#
loop_
_entity.id
_entity.type
_entity.pdbx_description
1 polymer ?
#
loop_
_entity_poly.entity_id
_entity_poly.type
_entity_poly.pdbx_seq_one_letter_code
_entity_poly.pdbx_strand_id
1 'polypeptide(L)'
;MKISGPGKTIMSRLGAALILYAAMLPVRAAAGPAPEELIVFTQNNNTPVSRAFEQTILPEIRKLALDLAVPVKVIPVTPEGAPAEIKITPLIVYKNHLGHAIYQGRTTTLNRIRSFIRTSRYISQGKEPLIREQIPVREMGRSRVWAPIKISSVTGTIPPGYQDTDFKKEALENIQKGFQHFRFMDSISLDRADRGFYMDFYPWVSPDQTLYLSFAVFSQFHCKEPVFHSRDNPLVGPWKNRGDLFQKAARSMENIVAEKIRDDQAGDGFDPVENRIPVIRWEEMGLSLPPAPEKTAPKAVHAKAPLSWVLPMQQADQPPMVLFRFPSPLDQYAGEAGRGTGRFQIPESRNPADATGYVEIDPRSVTMGQADLDKVIQSSIMLNTKQYPTSRFTITSGEGEPREIAYGDLFPVLFHGNLEIKGKTIPLNVLMEIEPVLNENGEPMLVLKSSFKIDLNDFQIPGPDGPEESNHVLLFDVNFRLMPE
;
A
#
# COMPACT_ATOMS: atom_id res chain seq x y z
N MET A 1 -27.77 47.44 -63.48
CA MET A 1 -27.32 48.61 -64.25
C MET A 1 -25.79 48.63 -64.16
N LYS A 2 -25.08 48.70 -65.31
CA LYS A 2 -23.60 48.69 -65.48
C LYS A 2 -22.93 49.79 -64.59
N ILE A 3 -21.61 49.82 -64.27
CA ILE A 3 -20.42 49.87 -65.15
C ILE A 3 -19.11 49.69 -64.30
N SER A 4 -18.10 49.06 -64.94
CA SER A 4 -16.60 49.19 -64.89
C SER A 4 -15.70 48.71 -63.72
N GLY A 5 -14.71 47.87 -64.08
CA GLY A 5 -13.37 47.73 -63.44
C GLY A 5 -12.39 48.87 -63.82
N PRO A 6 -11.04 48.72 -63.91
CA PRO A 6 -10.19 47.51 -63.94
C PRO A 6 -8.89 47.59 -63.08
N GLY A 7 -8.05 46.54 -63.12
CA GLY A 7 -6.65 46.62 -62.65
C GLY A 7 -5.88 45.30 -62.68
N LYS A 8 -5.18 45.02 -63.80
CA LYS A 8 -4.25 43.90 -64.01
C LYS A 8 -2.79 44.37 -63.87
N THR A 9 -1.95 43.57 -63.20
CA THR A 9 -0.52 43.27 -63.50
C THR A 9 -0.14 42.08 -62.60
N ILE A 10 0.09 40.83 -63.03
CA ILE A 10 1.12 40.25 -63.91
C ILE A 10 2.53 40.75 -63.56
N MET A 11 3.36 39.96 -62.86
CA MET A 11 4.36 39.06 -63.47
C MET A 11 5.26 38.33 -62.44
N SER A 12 5.29 37.00 -62.55
CA SER A 12 6.44 36.08 -62.43
C SER A 12 7.42 36.12 -61.23
N ARG A 13 7.53 34.98 -60.53
CA ARG A 13 8.66 34.01 -60.55
C ARG A 13 8.38 32.94 -59.48
N LEU A 14 7.90 31.75 -59.84
CA LEU A 14 8.66 30.53 -60.19
C LEU A 14 9.75 30.14 -59.18
N GLY A 15 9.55 28.99 -58.54
CA GLY A 15 10.63 28.08 -58.17
C GLY A 15 10.98 28.00 -56.68
N ALA A 16 10.30 27.11 -55.95
CA ALA A 16 10.92 26.00 -55.21
C ALA A 16 9.92 25.47 -54.18
N ALA A 17 9.32 24.33 -54.51
CA ALA A 17 8.80 23.43 -53.50
C ALA A 17 9.98 22.96 -52.65
N LEU A 18 10.01 23.34 -51.37
CA LEU A 18 10.68 22.55 -50.35
C LEU A 18 9.70 22.31 -49.22
N ILE A 19 9.32 21.03 -49.14
CA ILE A 19 8.68 20.38 -48.01
C ILE A 19 9.45 20.74 -46.74
N LEU A 20 8.82 21.53 -45.86
CA LEU A 20 9.24 21.71 -44.47
C LEU A 20 8.00 21.70 -43.58
N TYR A 21 7.25 20.60 -43.70
CA TYR A 21 6.30 20.13 -42.68
C TYR A 21 7.00 18.99 -41.92
N ALA A 22 8.12 19.31 -41.29
CA ALA A 22 8.84 18.43 -40.39
C ALA A 22 9.49 19.28 -39.29
N ALA A 23 9.29 18.86 -38.04
CA ALA A 23 9.91 19.35 -36.82
C ALA A 23 9.32 20.64 -36.17
N MET A 24 8.01 20.63 -35.90
CA MET A 24 7.53 21.05 -34.57
C MET A 24 6.86 19.86 -33.90
N LEU A 25 7.65 18.81 -33.68
CA LEU A 25 7.34 17.86 -32.62
C LEU A 25 7.88 18.49 -31.33
N PRO A 26 7.09 18.59 -30.25
CA PRO A 26 7.68 18.82 -28.94
C PRO A 26 8.67 17.69 -28.71
N VAL A 27 9.95 18.02 -28.60
CA VAL A 27 10.96 17.10 -28.09
C VAL A 27 10.59 16.84 -26.64
N ARG A 28 9.75 15.82 -26.42
CA ARG A 28 9.56 15.21 -25.10
C ARG A 28 10.92 14.63 -24.69
N ALA A 29 11.68 15.42 -23.96
CA ALA A 29 12.75 14.95 -23.09
C ALA A 29 12.27 15.06 -21.63
N ALA A 30 11.06 14.57 -21.36
CA ALA A 30 10.77 13.95 -20.08
C ALA A 30 11.28 12.51 -20.24
N ALA A 31 12.00 11.97 -19.26
CA ALA A 31 12.08 10.52 -19.14
C ALA A 31 10.62 10.03 -19.15
N GLY A 32 10.19 9.42 -20.26
CA GLY A 32 8.84 8.86 -20.33
C GLY A 32 8.69 7.93 -19.12
N PRO A 33 7.49 7.84 -18.50
CA PRO A 33 7.30 6.83 -17.47
C PRO A 33 7.80 5.50 -18.04
N ALA A 34 8.75 4.86 -17.36
CA ALA A 34 9.14 3.48 -17.68
C ALA A 34 7.83 2.70 -17.89
N PRO A 35 7.72 1.79 -18.89
CA PRO A 35 6.48 1.11 -19.23
C PRO A 35 5.81 0.53 -17.98
N GLU A 36 4.93 1.31 -17.36
CA GLU A 36 4.21 0.92 -16.18
C GLU A 36 2.86 0.41 -16.65
N GLU A 37 2.40 -0.67 -16.04
CA GLU A 37 1.09 -1.21 -16.37
C GLU A 37 0.45 -1.83 -15.13
N LEU A 38 -0.88 -1.71 -15.09
CA LEU A 38 -1.71 -2.43 -14.14
C LEU A 38 -2.22 -3.70 -14.83
N ILE A 39 -1.76 -4.85 -14.37
CA ILE A 39 -2.18 -6.15 -14.87
C ILE A 39 -3.29 -6.67 -13.96
N VAL A 40 -4.40 -7.10 -14.56
CA VAL A 40 -5.52 -7.70 -13.83
C VAL A 40 -5.71 -9.12 -14.33
N PHE A 41 -5.44 -10.08 -13.45
CA PHE A 41 -5.69 -11.50 -13.72
C PHE A 41 -7.15 -11.86 -13.42
N THR A 42 -7.82 -12.53 -14.35
CA THR A 42 -9.21 -13.01 -14.22
C THR A 42 -9.32 -14.51 -14.56
N GLN A 43 -10.46 -15.14 -14.29
CA GLN A 43 -10.75 -16.51 -14.73
C GLN A 43 -12.07 -16.55 -15.49
N ASN A 44 -12.12 -17.30 -16.59
CA ASN A 44 -13.37 -17.51 -17.32
C ASN A 44 -14.18 -18.66 -16.70
N ASN A 45 -14.61 -18.48 -15.45
CA ASN A 45 -15.35 -19.48 -14.67
C ASN A 45 -16.81 -19.05 -14.38
N ASN A 46 -17.18 -17.82 -14.75
CA ASN A 46 -18.52 -17.24 -14.61
C ASN A 46 -19.10 -17.32 -13.17
N THR A 47 -18.24 -17.28 -12.16
CA THR A 47 -18.67 -17.23 -10.74
C THR A 47 -19.35 -15.89 -10.44
N PRO A 48 -20.13 -15.79 -9.34
CA PRO A 48 -20.65 -14.50 -8.88
C PRO A 48 -19.54 -13.45 -8.70
N VAL A 49 -18.43 -13.82 -8.07
CA VAL A 49 -17.26 -12.95 -7.85
C VAL A 49 -16.68 -12.45 -9.17
N SER A 50 -16.39 -13.35 -10.12
CA SER A 50 -15.81 -12.95 -11.41
C SER A 50 -16.74 -12.03 -12.19
N ARG A 51 -18.05 -12.35 -12.24
CA ARG A 51 -19.04 -11.51 -12.92
C ARG A 51 -19.15 -10.13 -12.30
N ALA A 52 -19.31 -10.04 -10.98
CA ALA A 52 -19.42 -8.75 -10.29
C ALA A 52 -18.15 -7.91 -10.47
N PHE A 53 -16.98 -8.53 -10.37
CA PHE A 53 -15.71 -7.85 -10.61
C PHE A 53 -15.64 -7.30 -12.04
N GLU A 54 -15.88 -8.13 -13.05
CA GLU A 54 -15.79 -7.73 -14.46
C GLU A 54 -16.82 -6.66 -14.85
N GLN A 55 -18.05 -6.76 -14.32
CA GLN A 55 -19.16 -5.87 -14.69
C GLN A 55 -19.15 -4.54 -13.92
N THR A 56 -18.69 -4.54 -12.67
CA THR A 56 -18.83 -3.37 -11.78
C THR A 56 -17.48 -2.78 -11.38
N ILE A 57 -16.50 -3.61 -11.03
CA ILE A 57 -15.26 -3.12 -10.41
C ILE A 57 -14.17 -2.82 -11.44
N LEU A 58 -13.98 -3.69 -12.42
CA LEU A 58 -12.98 -3.54 -13.48
C LEU A 58 -13.15 -2.24 -14.30
N PRO A 59 -14.38 -1.78 -14.66
CA PRO A 59 -14.57 -0.48 -15.31
C PRO A 59 -14.07 0.69 -14.47
N GLU A 60 -14.32 0.67 -13.15
CA GLU A 60 -13.87 1.71 -12.23
C GLU A 60 -12.34 1.68 -12.04
N ILE A 61 -11.74 0.48 -11.98
CA ILE A 61 -10.27 0.34 -11.97
C ILE A 61 -9.67 0.92 -13.25
N ARG A 62 -10.27 0.68 -14.42
CA ARG A 62 -9.79 1.25 -15.69
C ARG A 62 -9.86 2.77 -15.70
N LYS A 63 -10.96 3.34 -15.20
CA LYS A 63 -11.11 4.80 -15.06
C LYS A 63 -10.06 5.38 -14.11
N LEU A 64 -9.89 4.75 -12.95
CA LEU A 64 -8.89 5.16 -11.96
C LEU A 64 -7.46 5.07 -12.48
N ALA A 65 -7.12 4.01 -13.21
CA ALA A 65 -5.80 3.84 -13.80
C ALA A 65 -5.54 4.85 -14.92
N LEU A 66 -6.56 5.17 -15.73
CA LEU A 66 -6.52 6.24 -16.72
C LEU A 66 -6.22 7.61 -16.09
N ASP A 67 -6.88 7.94 -14.97
CA ASP A 67 -6.62 9.18 -14.22
C ASP A 67 -5.16 9.28 -13.72
N LEU A 68 -4.52 8.12 -13.50
CA LEU A 68 -3.13 8.03 -13.05
C LEU A 68 -2.12 7.84 -14.21
N ALA A 69 -2.61 7.86 -15.46
CA ALA A 69 -1.85 7.57 -16.67
C ALA A 69 -1.18 6.17 -16.69
N VAL A 70 -1.82 5.18 -16.05
CA VAL A 70 -1.36 3.78 -16.03
C VAL A 70 -2.25 2.92 -16.94
N PRO A 71 -1.73 2.31 -18.02
CA PRO A 71 -2.51 1.40 -18.86
C PRO A 71 -2.92 0.14 -18.09
N VAL A 72 -4.12 -0.37 -18.37
CA VAL A 72 -4.63 -1.62 -17.77
C VAL A 72 -4.61 -2.76 -18.79
N LYS A 73 -3.94 -3.85 -18.43
CA LYS A 73 -3.92 -5.11 -19.19
C LYS A 73 -4.70 -6.17 -18.44
N VAL A 74 -5.74 -6.73 -19.06
CA VAL A 74 -6.52 -7.84 -18.46
C VAL A 74 -6.06 -9.15 -19.06
N ILE A 75 -5.73 -10.12 -18.20
CA ILE A 75 -5.17 -11.41 -18.62
C ILE A 75 -5.99 -12.52 -17.98
N PRO A 76 -6.74 -13.31 -18.76
CA PRO A 76 -7.38 -14.50 -18.22
C PRO A 76 -6.31 -15.54 -17.86
N VAL A 77 -6.46 -16.21 -16.72
CA VAL A 77 -5.70 -17.41 -16.40
C VAL A 77 -6.23 -18.55 -17.27
N THR A 78 -5.32 -19.17 -18.02
CA THR A 78 -5.65 -20.21 -19.00
C THR A 78 -4.89 -21.52 -18.69
N PRO A 79 -5.25 -22.65 -19.32
CA PRO A 79 -4.55 -23.93 -19.13
C PRO A 79 -3.06 -23.92 -19.49
N GLU A 80 -2.59 -22.95 -20.28
CA GLU A 80 -1.19 -22.79 -20.65
C GLU A 80 -0.30 -22.38 -19.45
N GLY A 81 -0.87 -21.74 -18.43
CA GLY A 81 -0.19 -21.46 -17.17
C GLY A 81 -0.37 -20.04 -16.63
N ALA A 82 0.10 -19.84 -15.40
CA ALA A 82 0.22 -18.53 -14.77
C ALA A 82 1.40 -18.52 -13.76
N PRO A 83 2.02 -17.36 -13.47
CA PRO A 83 3.07 -17.21 -12.48
C PRO A 83 2.70 -17.78 -11.11
N ALA A 84 3.70 -18.21 -10.36
CA ALA A 84 3.51 -18.88 -9.06
C ALA A 84 2.75 -17.99 -8.06
N GLU A 85 2.94 -16.68 -8.17
CA GLU A 85 2.34 -15.66 -7.33
C GLU A 85 0.86 -15.41 -7.68
N ILE A 86 0.41 -15.82 -8.87
CA ILE A 86 -0.98 -15.76 -9.29
C ILE A 86 -1.72 -17.00 -8.77
N LYS A 87 -2.23 -16.88 -7.55
CA LYS A 87 -2.95 -17.95 -6.84
C LYS A 87 -4.46 -17.78 -6.81
N ILE A 88 -4.95 -16.57 -7.05
CA ILE A 88 -6.38 -16.23 -7.01
C ILE A 88 -6.74 -15.30 -8.16
N THR A 89 -8.03 -15.17 -8.46
CA THR A 89 -8.60 -14.13 -9.31
C THR A 89 -9.88 -13.54 -8.67
N PRO A 90 -10.23 -12.26 -8.93
CA PRO A 90 -9.39 -11.27 -9.59
C PRO A 90 -8.13 -10.95 -8.76
N LEU A 91 -7.01 -10.73 -9.44
CA LEU A 91 -5.75 -10.31 -8.79
C LEU A 91 -5.13 -9.16 -9.56
N ILE A 92 -4.81 -8.07 -8.85
CA ILE A 92 -4.27 -6.85 -9.41
C ILE A 92 -2.76 -6.83 -9.14
N VAL A 93 -1.99 -6.59 -10.19
CA VAL A 93 -0.53 -6.52 -10.16
C VAL A 93 -0.11 -5.21 -10.79
N TYR A 94 0.71 -4.43 -10.10
CA TYR A 94 1.36 -3.27 -10.67
C TYR A 94 2.76 -3.66 -11.14
N LYS A 95 3.12 -3.32 -12.37
CA LYS A 95 4.41 -3.68 -12.97
C LYS A 95 5.14 -2.41 -13.42
N ASN A 96 6.42 -2.31 -13.08
CA ASN A 96 7.34 -1.30 -13.59
C ASN A 96 8.78 -1.86 -13.59
N HIS A 97 9.79 -1.01 -13.76
CA HIS A 97 11.19 -1.43 -13.75
C HIS A 97 11.70 -1.91 -12.37
N LEU A 98 10.96 -1.62 -11.29
CA LEU A 98 11.28 -2.07 -9.92
C LEU A 98 10.78 -3.50 -9.66
N GLY A 99 9.84 -4.00 -10.46
CA GLY A 99 9.31 -5.36 -10.34
C GLY A 99 7.80 -5.46 -10.55
N HIS A 100 7.24 -6.58 -10.06
CA HIS A 100 5.81 -6.82 -9.96
C HIS A 100 5.39 -6.68 -8.49
N ALA A 101 4.50 -5.74 -8.21
CA ALA A 101 3.87 -5.59 -6.91
C ALA A 101 2.46 -6.18 -6.95
N ILE A 102 2.08 -6.96 -5.94
CA ILE A 102 0.76 -7.61 -5.84
C ILE A 102 -0.11 -6.84 -4.86
N TYR A 103 -1.30 -6.47 -5.32
CA TYR A 103 -2.29 -5.78 -4.49
C TYR A 103 -2.87 -6.71 -3.42
N GLN A 104 -2.79 -6.25 -2.17
CA GLN A 104 -3.40 -6.90 -1.01
C GLN A 104 -4.45 -5.96 -0.39
N GLY A 105 -5.70 -6.14 -0.82
CA GLY A 105 -6.84 -5.37 -0.32
C GLY A 105 -8.13 -5.85 -0.97
N ARG A 106 -9.24 -5.26 -0.53
CA ARG A 106 -10.53 -5.46 -1.20
C ARG A 106 -10.52 -4.78 -2.55
N THR A 107 -11.00 -5.47 -3.58
CA THR A 107 -11.08 -4.90 -4.94
C THR A 107 -12.12 -3.78 -5.05
N THR A 108 -13.07 -3.73 -4.11
CA THR A 108 -14.11 -2.70 -4.01
C THR A 108 -13.61 -1.39 -3.39
N THR A 109 -12.41 -1.36 -2.81
CA THR A 109 -11.84 -0.15 -2.18
C THR A 109 -10.94 0.60 -3.17
N LEU A 110 -11.54 1.34 -4.10
CA LEU A 110 -10.83 2.03 -5.19
C LEU A 110 -9.73 2.98 -4.69
N ASN A 111 -9.94 3.69 -3.59
CA ASN A 111 -8.92 4.59 -3.03
C ASN A 111 -7.67 3.82 -2.52
N ARG A 112 -7.85 2.58 -2.07
CA ARG A 112 -6.74 1.70 -1.66
C ARG A 112 -5.98 1.21 -2.88
N ILE A 113 -6.67 0.92 -3.99
CA ILE A 113 -6.04 0.63 -5.29
C ILE A 113 -5.26 1.86 -5.80
N ARG A 114 -5.83 3.08 -5.71
CA ARG A 114 -5.13 4.34 -6.04
C ARG A 114 -3.83 4.46 -5.25
N SER A 115 -3.90 4.27 -3.94
CA SER A 115 -2.74 4.37 -3.04
C SER A 115 -1.69 3.29 -3.33
N PHE A 116 -2.13 2.07 -3.65
CA PHE A 116 -1.27 0.98 -4.08
C PHE A 116 -0.49 1.30 -5.36
N ILE A 117 -1.16 1.81 -6.40
CA ILE A 117 -0.52 2.23 -7.65
C ILE A 117 0.50 3.34 -7.39
N ARG A 118 0.10 4.38 -6.64
CA ARG A 118 0.95 5.53 -6.31
C ARG A 118 2.20 5.13 -5.53
N THR A 119 2.06 4.21 -4.57
CA THR A 119 3.20 3.72 -3.76
C THR A 119 4.11 2.82 -4.58
N SER A 120 3.55 1.85 -5.31
CA SER A 120 4.31 0.85 -6.08
C SER A 120 5.10 1.46 -7.24
N ARG A 121 4.71 2.67 -7.70
CA ARG A 121 5.45 3.43 -8.71
C ARG A 121 6.87 3.78 -8.25
N TYR A 122 7.09 3.97 -6.96
CA TYR A 122 8.37 4.47 -6.43
C TYR A 122 9.13 3.46 -5.56
N ILE A 123 8.46 2.41 -5.09
CA ILE A 123 9.05 1.44 -4.15
C ILE A 123 8.79 0.02 -4.66
N SER A 124 9.84 -0.81 -4.67
CA SER A 124 9.70 -2.25 -4.90
C SER A 124 8.99 -2.94 -3.73
N GLN A 125 8.08 -3.87 -4.03
CA GLN A 125 7.51 -4.76 -3.03
C GLN A 125 8.56 -5.78 -2.56
N GLY A 126 8.68 -6.01 -1.25
CA GLY A 126 9.62 -7.00 -0.73
C GLY A 126 9.09 -8.43 -0.89
N LYS A 127 10.00 -9.40 -0.79
CA LYS A 127 9.79 -10.79 -1.22
C LYS A 127 9.63 -11.77 -0.06
N GLU A 128 9.86 -11.30 1.15
CA GLU A 128 9.80 -12.11 2.37
C GLU A 128 8.36 -12.58 2.59
N PRO A 129 8.14 -13.90 2.76
CA PRO A 129 6.81 -14.43 3.00
C PRO A 129 6.35 -14.17 4.43
N LEU A 130 5.03 -14.26 4.66
CA LEU A 130 4.47 -14.26 6.00
C LEU A 130 4.55 -15.67 6.58
N ILE A 131 5.41 -15.86 7.59
CA ILE A 131 5.46 -17.12 8.34
C ILE A 131 4.44 -17.04 9.48
N ARG A 132 3.61 -18.07 9.60
CA ARG A 132 2.68 -18.26 10.72
C ARG A 132 2.88 -19.64 11.32
N GLU A 133 2.78 -19.72 12.63
CA GLU A 133 2.92 -20.95 13.40
C GLU A 133 1.60 -21.33 14.04
N GLN A 134 1.39 -22.63 14.26
CA GLN A 134 0.26 -23.17 15.00
C GLN A 134 -1.08 -22.58 14.52
N ILE A 135 -1.34 -22.73 13.22
CA ILE A 135 -2.43 -22.01 12.55
C ILE A 135 -3.31 -22.92 11.70
N PRO A 136 -4.65 -22.78 11.76
CA PRO A 136 -5.55 -23.42 10.81
C PRO A 136 -5.34 -22.86 9.40
N VAL A 137 -5.15 -23.75 8.44
CA VAL A 137 -5.05 -23.45 7.01
C VAL A 137 -6.01 -24.33 6.22
N ARG A 138 -6.68 -23.73 5.25
CA ARG A 138 -7.46 -24.41 4.22
C ARG A 138 -6.79 -24.17 2.87
N GLU A 139 -6.39 -25.24 2.20
CA GLU A 139 -5.88 -25.17 0.83
C GLU A 139 -7.04 -25.10 -0.17
N MET A 140 -6.91 -24.22 -1.16
CA MET A 140 -7.91 -23.98 -2.20
C MET A 140 -7.19 -23.76 -3.53
N GLY A 141 -7.03 -24.83 -4.32
CA GLY A 141 -6.17 -24.76 -5.50
C GLY A 141 -4.76 -24.33 -5.09
N ARG A 142 -4.22 -23.31 -5.75
CA ARG A 142 -2.91 -22.73 -5.45
C ARG A 142 -2.91 -21.82 -4.22
N SER A 143 -4.07 -21.31 -3.79
CA SER A 143 -4.16 -20.37 -2.68
C SER A 143 -4.41 -21.06 -1.35
N ARG A 144 -4.08 -20.34 -0.29
CA ARG A 144 -4.30 -20.75 1.09
C ARG A 144 -5.18 -19.73 1.79
N VAL A 145 -6.11 -20.23 2.58
CA VAL A 145 -6.87 -19.44 3.54
C VAL A 145 -6.37 -19.79 4.93
N TRP A 146 -5.90 -18.81 5.69
CA TRP A 146 -5.42 -19.00 7.06
C TRP A 146 -6.37 -18.34 8.05
N ALA A 147 -6.47 -18.89 9.26
CA ALA A 147 -7.45 -18.42 10.25
C ALA A 147 -6.89 -18.36 11.67
N PRO A 148 -6.31 -17.22 12.11
CA PRO A 148 -5.90 -17.04 13.49
C PRO A 148 -7.08 -17.23 14.43
N ILE A 149 -6.88 -17.97 15.51
CA ILE A 149 -7.91 -18.22 16.51
C ILE A 149 -7.59 -17.41 17.75
N LYS A 150 -8.56 -16.62 18.21
CA LYS A 150 -8.50 -15.93 19.50
C LYS A 150 -9.63 -16.42 20.40
N ILE A 151 -9.26 -16.96 21.55
CA ILE A 151 -10.22 -17.40 22.57
C ILE A 151 -10.13 -16.43 23.74
N SER A 152 -11.22 -15.72 24.01
CA SER A 152 -11.29 -14.83 25.19
C SER A 152 -11.40 -15.65 26.47
N SER A 153 -10.94 -15.08 27.58
CA SER A 153 -11.17 -15.66 28.90
C SER A 153 -12.66 -15.75 29.21
N VAL A 154 -13.05 -16.74 30.01
CA VAL A 154 -14.44 -16.91 30.42
C VAL A 154 -14.87 -15.73 31.28
N THR A 155 -16.05 -15.20 30.99
CA THR A 155 -16.67 -14.10 31.74
C THR A 155 -18.00 -14.55 32.34
N GLY A 156 -18.59 -13.76 33.25
CA GLY A 156 -19.82 -14.11 33.96
C GLY A 156 -19.55 -14.85 35.27
N THR A 157 -20.28 -15.94 35.53
CA THR A 157 -20.11 -16.79 36.73
C THR A 157 -19.03 -17.84 36.45
N ILE A 158 -17.82 -17.56 36.91
CA ILE A 158 -16.65 -18.44 36.68
C ILE A 158 -16.90 -19.83 37.32
N PRO A 159 -16.84 -20.91 36.53
CA PRO A 159 -17.03 -22.27 37.04
C PRO A 159 -15.96 -22.66 38.07
N PRO A 160 -16.31 -23.46 39.10
CA PRO A 160 -15.33 -23.97 40.06
C PRO A 160 -14.19 -24.72 39.37
N GLY A 161 -12.95 -24.44 39.78
CA GLY A 161 -11.75 -25.08 39.21
C GLY A 161 -11.34 -24.58 37.82
N TYR A 162 -11.95 -23.51 37.30
CA TYR A 162 -11.56 -22.89 36.04
C TYR A 162 -10.10 -22.40 36.07
N GLN A 163 -9.33 -22.82 35.06
CA GLN A 163 -8.00 -22.31 34.76
C GLN A 163 -8.00 -21.84 33.30
N ASP A 164 -7.67 -20.57 33.06
CA ASP A 164 -7.77 -19.96 31.73
C ASP A 164 -6.92 -20.67 30.68
N THR A 165 -5.70 -21.05 31.05
CA THR A 165 -4.76 -21.77 30.16
C THR A 165 -5.30 -23.14 29.76
N ASP A 166 -5.77 -23.93 30.71
CA ASP A 166 -6.31 -25.28 30.43
C ASP A 166 -7.59 -25.21 29.61
N PHE A 167 -8.46 -24.24 29.92
CA PHE A 167 -9.67 -23.99 29.15
C PHE A 167 -9.37 -23.61 27.70
N LYS A 168 -8.43 -22.68 27.46
CA LYS A 168 -8.07 -22.25 26.11
C LYS A 168 -7.47 -23.41 25.30
N LYS A 169 -6.66 -24.25 25.93
CA LYS A 169 -6.12 -25.47 25.31
C LYS A 169 -7.23 -26.44 24.93
N GLU A 170 -8.13 -26.77 25.86
CA GLU A 170 -9.28 -27.66 25.60
C GLU A 170 -10.20 -27.09 24.50
N ALA A 171 -10.47 -25.79 24.55
CA ALA A 171 -11.28 -25.10 23.54
C ALA A 171 -10.63 -25.17 22.16
N LEU A 172 -9.31 -24.94 22.06
CA LEU A 172 -8.56 -25.05 20.81
C LEU A 172 -8.63 -26.47 20.23
N GLU A 173 -8.45 -27.50 21.06
CA GLU A 173 -8.59 -28.91 20.64
C GLU A 173 -10.00 -29.21 20.10
N ASN A 174 -11.04 -28.66 20.73
CA ASN A 174 -12.41 -28.81 20.26
C ASN A 174 -12.68 -28.00 18.99
N ILE A 175 -12.13 -26.79 18.85
CA ILE A 175 -12.22 -26.02 17.61
C ILE A 175 -11.61 -26.81 16.45
N GLN A 176 -10.42 -27.40 16.66
CA GLN A 176 -9.75 -28.22 15.66
C GLN A 176 -10.61 -29.44 15.24
N LYS A 177 -11.27 -30.11 16.20
CA LYS A 177 -12.22 -31.22 15.90
C LYS A 177 -13.47 -30.76 15.14
N GLY A 178 -13.85 -29.49 15.28
CA GLY A 178 -15.02 -28.91 14.63
C GLY A 178 -14.80 -28.59 13.15
N PHE A 179 -13.57 -28.26 12.76
CA PHE A 179 -13.22 -27.94 11.37
C PHE A 179 -13.35 -29.14 10.43
N GLN A 180 -13.90 -28.89 9.25
CA GLN A 180 -14.09 -29.87 8.18
C GLN A 180 -12.99 -29.79 7.13
N HIS A 181 -12.59 -28.58 6.72
CA HIS A 181 -11.59 -28.33 5.67
C HIS A 181 -10.32 -27.67 6.19
N PHE A 182 -10.39 -26.81 7.21
CA PHE A 182 -9.20 -26.29 7.88
C PHE A 182 -8.41 -27.42 8.54
N ARG A 183 -7.08 -27.34 8.41
CA ARG A 183 -6.11 -28.23 9.04
C ARG A 183 -5.10 -27.39 9.80
N PHE A 184 -4.80 -27.81 11.01
CA PHE A 184 -3.83 -27.11 11.84
C PHE A 184 -2.42 -27.41 11.32
N MET A 185 -1.65 -26.36 11.05
CA MET A 185 -0.29 -26.44 10.55
C MET A 185 0.67 -25.94 11.63
N ASP A 186 1.75 -26.68 11.90
CA ASP A 186 2.75 -26.25 12.87
C ASP A 186 3.47 -24.97 12.43
N SER A 187 3.77 -24.89 11.14
CA SER A 187 4.33 -23.71 10.49
C SER A 187 3.89 -23.69 9.02
N ILE A 188 3.63 -22.50 8.48
CA ILE A 188 3.27 -22.29 7.09
C ILE A 188 3.84 -20.96 6.57
N SER A 189 4.34 -21.00 5.34
CA SER A 189 4.73 -19.81 4.58
C SER A 189 3.56 -19.34 3.72
N LEU A 190 3.15 -18.09 3.89
CA LEU A 190 2.02 -17.47 3.19
C LEU A 190 2.54 -16.37 2.26
N ASP A 191 1.99 -16.34 1.05
CA ASP A 191 2.32 -15.35 0.03
C ASP A 191 1.22 -14.28 -0.08
N ARG A 192 1.47 -13.26 -0.91
CA ARG A 192 0.60 -12.08 -1.09
C ARG A 192 -0.81 -12.38 -1.60
N ALA A 193 -0.97 -13.49 -2.30
CA ALA A 193 -2.27 -13.94 -2.82
C ALA A 193 -3.06 -14.81 -1.83
N ASP A 194 -2.46 -15.22 -0.71
CA ASP A 194 -3.15 -15.96 0.34
C ASP A 194 -4.04 -15.03 1.19
N ARG A 195 -5.05 -15.57 1.87
CA ARG A 195 -6.10 -14.76 2.53
C ARG A 195 -6.36 -15.18 3.98
N GLY A 196 -6.42 -14.20 4.87
CA GLY A 196 -6.65 -14.37 6.30
C GLY A 196 -8.07 -14.04 6.73
N PHE A 197 -8.64 -14.90 7.58
CA PHE A 197 -9.89 -14.63 8.30
C PHE A 197 -9.71 -14.94 9.79
N TYR A 198 -9.72 -13.92 10.64
CA TYR A 198 -9.55 -14.08 12.08
C TYR A 198 -10.82 -14.61 12.71
N MET A 199 -10.68 -15.57 13.62
CA MET A 199 -11.77 -16.26 14.29
C MET A 199 -11.70 -16.03 15.80
N ASP A 200 -12.60 -15.20 16.29
CA ASP A 200 -12.68 -14.85 17.70
C ASP A 200 -13.83 -15.57 18.42
N PHE A 201 -13.57 -16.05 19.63
CA PHE A 201 -14.53 -16.74 20.49
C PHE A 201 -14.68 -16.01 21.83
N TYR A 202 -15.92 -15.85 22.28
CA TYR A 202 -16.32 -15.06 23.44
C TYR A 202 -17.24 -15.87 24.37
N PRO A 203 -16.67 -16.65 25.31
CA PRO A 203 -17.45 -17.44 26.25
C PRO A 203 -17.94 -16.59 27.44
N TRP A 204 -19.24 -16.69 27.73
CA TRP A 204 -19.87 -16.14 28.93
C TRP A 204 -20.72 -17.19 29.63
N VAL A 205 -20.57 -17.32 30.96
CA VAL A 205 -21.29 -18.33 31.76
C VAL A 205 -22.28 -17.65 32.69
N SER A 206 -23.52 -18.11 32.69
CA SER A 206 -24.57 -17.64 33.61
C SER A 206 -24.49 -18.34 34.98
N PRO A 207 -25.19 -17.82 36.00
CA PRO A 207 -25.22 -18.43 37.35
C PRO A 207 -25.70 -19.88 37.39
N ASP A 208 -26.59 -20.29 36.47
CA ASP A 208 -27.11 -21.65 36.35
C ASP A 208 -26.18 -22.60 35.56
N GLN A 209 -24.93 -22.19 35.31
CA GLN A 209 -23.92 -22.94 34.55
C GLN A 209 -24.28 -23.16 33.08
N THR A 210 -25.08 -22.28 32.47
CA THR A 210 -25.28 -22.23 31.03
C THR A 210 -24.16 -21.41 30.38
N LEU A 211 -23.51 -21.98 29.36
CA LEU A 211 -22.51 -21.32 28.52
C LEU A 211 -23.21 -20.69 27.31
N TYR A 212 -22.94 -19.40 27.12
CA TYR A 212 -23.26 -18.63 25.93
C TYR A 212 -21.94 -18.39 25.19
N LEU A 213 -21.79 -19.00 24.02
CA LEU A 213 -20.61 -18.88 23.18
C LEU A 213 -20.94 -18.02 21.96
N SER A 214 -20.59 -16.74 22.03
CA SER A 214 -20.55 -15.87 20.85
C SER A 214 -19.22 -16.03 20.13
N PHE A 215 -19.21 -15.74 18.83
CA PHE A 215 -18.02 -15.76 17.99
C PHE A 215 -18.12 -14.73 16.88
N ALA A 216 -16.98 -14.33 16.33
CA ALA A 216 -16.90 -13.34 15.26
C ALA A 216 -15.82 -13.71 14.25
N VAL A 217 -16.09 -13.46 12.97
CA VAL A 217 -15.13 -13.63 11.88
C VAL A 217 -14.74 -12.25 11.37
N PHE A 218 -13.45 -11.98 11.27
CA PHE A 218 -12.91 -10.73 10.70
C PHE A 218 -12.15 -11.04 9.41
N SER A 219 -12.25 -10.15 8.43
CA SER A 219 -11.36 -10.19 7.25
C SER A 219 -10.02 -9.56 7.59
N GLN A 220 -8.93 -10.06 7.03
CA GLN A 220 -7.63 -9.37 7.11
C GLN A 220 -7.64 -7.93 6.57
N PHE A 221 -8.65 -7.57 5.77
CA PHE A 221 -8.82 -6.23 5.22
C PHE A 221 -9.71 -5.31 6.09
N HIS A 222 -10.37 -5.85 7.10
CA HIS A 222 -11.16 -5.08 8.08
C HIS A 222 -11.10 -5.77 9.45
N CYS A 223 -10.05 -5.46 10.21
CA CYS A 223 -9.78 -6.08 11.52
C CYS A 223 -10.52 -5.40 12.68
N LYS A 224 -11.36 -4.38 12.41
CA LYS A 224 -12.11 -3.64 13.43
C LYS A 224 -13.58 -4.04 13.46
N GLU A 225 -14.20 -4.20 12.29
CA GLU A 225 -15.59 -4.64 12.19
C GLU A 225 -15.61 -6.06 11.64
N PRO A 226 -16.26 -6.99 12.35
CA PRO A 226 -16.32 -8.36 11.88
C PRO A 226 -17.19 -8.44 10.62
N VAL A 227 -16.81 -9.33 9.70
CA VAL A 227 -17.66 -9.70 8.56
C VAL A 227 -18.83 -10.59 8.99
N PHE A 228 -18.81 -11.07 10.23
CA PHE A 228 -19.89 -11.80 10.90
C PHE A 228 -19.71 -11.78 12.42
N HIS A 229 -20.79 -11.63 13.19
CA HIS A 229 -20.80 -11.91 14.63
C HIS A 229 -22.08 -12.61 15.08
N SER A 230 -21.97 -13.53 16.04
CA SER A 230 -23.12 -14.23 16.64
C SER A 230 -23.55 -13.64 17.99
N ARG A 231 -23.15 -12.39 18.30
CA ARG A 231 -23.44 -11.75 19.60
C ARG A 231 -24.92 -11.83 20.00
N ASP A 232 -25.83 -11.58 19.06
CA ASP A 232 -27.27 -11.57 19.33
C ASP A 232 -27.90 -12.97 19.32
N ASN A 233 -27.18 -13.96 18.77
CA ASN A 233 -27.62 -15.35 18.66
C ASN A 233 -26.46 -16.30 19.01
N PRO A 234 -25.96 -16.29 20.25
CA PRO A 234 -24.85 -17.16 20.65
C PRO A 234 -25.25 -18.63 20.59
N LEU A 235 -24.27 -19.53 20.51
CA LEU A 235 -24.53 -20.93 20.79
C LEU A 235 -24.72 -21.10 22.30
N VAL A 236 -25.81 -21.77 22.69
CA VAL A 236 -26.20 -21.92 24.09
C VAL A 236 -26.22 -23.39 24.47
N GLY A 237 -25.67 -23.72 25.63
CA GLY A 237 -25.78 -25.05 26.21
C GLY A 237 -25.12 -25.15 27.59
N PRO A 238 -25.27 -26.27 28.30
CA PRO A 238 -24.65 -26.46 29.61
C PRO A 238 -23.12 -26.35 29.53
N TRP A 239 -22.48 -25.76 30.54
CA TRP A 239 -21.00 -25.62 30.64
C TRP A 239 -20.26 -26.95 30.44
N LYS A 240 -20.83 -28.05 30.95
CA LYS A 240 -20.28 -29.40 30.76
C LYS A 240 -20.18 -29.85 29.29
N ASN A 241 -20.98 -29.25 28.40
CA ASN A 241 -21.01 -29.53 26.97
C ASN A 241 -20.24 -28.49 26.14
N ARG A 242 -19.35 -27.69 26.77
CA ARG A 242 -18.58 -26.63 26.09
C ARG A 242 -17.81 -27.13 24.85
N GLY A 243 -17.25 -28.34 24.90
CA GLY A 243 -16.52 -28.91 23.77
C GLY A 243 -17.36 -29.00 22.50
N ASP A 244 -18.60 -29.47 22.60
CA ASP A 244 -19.53 -29.55 21.48
C ASP A 244 -19.91 -28.16 20.96
N LEU A 245 -20.05 -27.17 21.84
CA LEU A 245 -20.34 -25.79 21.46
C LEU A 245 -19.17 -25.18 20.66
N PHE A 246 -17.93 -25.41 21.08
CA PHE A 246 -16.74 -24.96 20.35
C PHE A 246 -16.60 -25.67 18.99
N GLN A 247 -16.87 -26.98 18.92
CA GLN A 247 -16.89 -27.72 17.64
C GLN A 247 -17.93 -27.16 16.67
N LYS A 248 -19.15 -26.87 17.17
CA LYS A 248 -20.23 -26.26 16.37
C LYS A 248 -19.86 -24.85 15.90
N ALA A 249 -19.32 -24.03 16.79
CA ALA A 249 -18.87 -22.67 16.46
C ALA A 249 -17.80 -22.69 15.37
N ALA A 250 -16.78 -23.56 15.49
CA ALA A 250 -15.73 -23.71 14.48
C ALA A 250 -16.29 -24.07 13.10
N ARG A 251 -17.22 -25.02 13.04
CA ARG A 251 -17.91 -25.40 11.79
C ARG A 251 -18.73 -24.24 11.21
N SER A 252 -19.45 -23.50 12.05
CA SER A 252 -20.18 -22.31 11.62
C SER A 252 -19.24 -21.25 11.04
N MET A 253 -18.12 -20.96 11.71
CA MET A 253 -17.14 -19.97 11.25
C MET A 253 -16.47 -20.39 9.94
N GLU A 254 -16.17 -21.67 9.75
CA GLU A 254 -15.66 -22.18 8.47
C GLU A 254 -16.65 -22.00 7.32
N ASN A 255 -17.94 -22.23 7.56
CA ASN A 255 -19.00 -21.97 6.58
C ASN A 255 -19.10 -20.48 6.24
N ILE A 256 -19.05 -19.61 7.25
CA ILE A 256 -19.05 -18.16 7.06
C ILE A 256 -17.85 -17.72 6.22
N VAL A 257 -16.65 -18.26 6.47
CA VAL A 257 -15.47 -17.98 5.64
C VAL A 257 -15.72 -18.42 4.19
N ALA A 258 -16.27 -19.62 3.98
CA ALA A 258 -16.59 -20.11 2.64
C ALA A 258 -17.63 -19.25 1.91
N GLU A 259 -18.62 -18.72 2.63
CA GLU A 259 -19.60 -17.76 2.11
C GLU A 259 -18.93 -16.44 1.74
N LYS A 260 -18.06 -15.90 2.60
CA LYS A 260 -17.36 -14.64 2.36
C LYS A 260 -16.36 -14.69 1.22
N ILE A 261 -15.75 -15.84 0.96
CA ILE A 261 -14.90 -16.06 -0.22
C ILE A 261 -15.72 -16.00 -1.53
N ARG A 262 -17.03 -16.30 -1.47
CA ARG A 262 -17.95 -16.23 -2.61
C ARG A 262 -18.77 -14.94 -2.66
N ASP A 263 -18.59 -14.06 -1.67
CA ASP A 263 -19.29 -12.78 -1.55
C ASP A 263 -18.75 -11.81 -2.61
N ASP A 264 -19.64 -11.42 -3.52
CA ASP A 264 -19.33 -10.59 -4.67
C ASP A 264 -19.52 -9.08 -4.40
N GLN A 265 -19.96 -8.71 -3.19
CA GLN A 265 -20.23 -7.32 -2.80
C GLN A 265 -19.18 -6.78 -1.83
N ALA A 266 -18.70 -7.59 -0.87
CA ALA A 266 -17.78 -7.12 0.16
C ALA A 266 -16.38 -6.79 -0.38
N GLY A 267 -15.98 -7.41 -1.50
CA GLY A 267 -14.64 -7.31 -2.08
C GLY A 267 -13.59 -8.21 -1.43
N ASP A 268 -14.00 -9.06 -0.47
CA ASP A 268 -13.19 -10.13 0.11
C ASP A 268 -13.18 -11.39 -0.77
N GLY A 269 -14.14 -11.52 -1.69
CA GLY A 269 -14.32 -12.69 -2.53
C GLY A 269 -13.23 -12.89 -3.57
N PHE A 270 -12.92 -14.16 -3.86
CA PHE A 270 -11.95 -14.56 -4.87
C PHE A 270 -12.20 -15.99 -5.35
N ASP A 271 -11.73 -16.29 -6.55
CA ASP A 271 -11.66 -17.62 -7.11
C ASP A 271 -10.22 -18.13 -7.08
N PRO A 272 -9.96 -19.31 -6.50
CA PRO A 272 -8.62 -19.90 -6.51
C PRO A 272 -8.22 -20.37 -7.92
N VAL A 273 -6.96 -20.14 -8.28
CA VAL A 273 -6.35 -20.77 -9.44
C VAL A 273 -6.14 -22.25 -9.13
N GLU A 274 -6.54 -23.13 -10.03
CA GLU A 274 -6.46 -24.57 -9.80
C GLU A 274 -5.01 -25.09 -9.83
N ASN A 275 -4.73 -26.14 -9.04
CA ASN A 275 -3.40 -26.78 -8.99
C ASN A 275 -2.95 -27.42 -10.32
N ARG A 276 -3.89 -27.75 -11.21
CA ARG A 276 -3.58 -28.32 -12.53
C ARG A 276 -3.05 -27.30 -13.52
N ILE A 277 -3.26 -26.00 -13.29
CA ILE A 277 -2.72 -24.96 -14.16
C ILE A 277 -1.18 -25.00 -13.98
N PRO A 278 -0.37 -25.00 -15.04
CA PRO A 278 1.09 -24.98 -14.93
C PRO A 278 1.64 -23.67 -14.37
N VAL A 279 2.72 -23.74 -13.62
CA VAL A 279 3.47 -22.55 -13.20
C VAL A 279 4.45 -22.18 -14.32
N ILE A 280 4.33 -20.96 -14.83
CA ILE A 280 5.21 -20.40 -15.88
C ILE A 280 5.79 -19.08 -15.41
N ARG A 281 6.92 -18.64 -15.96
CA ARG A 281 7.51 -17.34 -15.58
C ARG A 281 6.77 -16.17 -16.22
N TRP A 282 6.95 -14.99 -15.64
CA TRP A 282 6.40 -13.74 -16.17
C TRP A 282 6.82 -13.47 -17.62
N GLU A 283 8.07 -13.79 -17.98
CA GLU A 283 8.61 -13.61 -19.32
C GLU A 283 7.90 -14.48 -20.37
N GLU A 284 7.49 -15.69 -19.98
CA GLU A 284 6.80 -16.64 -20.86
C GLU A 284 5.38 -16.16 -21.21
N MET A 285 4.80 -15.29 -20.38
CA MET A 285 3.54 -14.58 -20.69
C MET A 285 3.73 -13.26 -21.45
N GLY A 286 4.97 -12.92 -21.82
CA GLY A 286 5.30 -11.61 -22.40
C GLY A 286 5.14 -10.46 -21.38
N LEU A 287 5.38 -10.73 -20.09
CA LEU A 287 5.26 -9.77 -18.99
C LEU A 287 6.61 -9.43 -18.34
N SER A 288 7.71 -9.56 -19.07
CA SER A 288 9.06 -9.17 -18.65
C SER A 288 9.11 -7.73 -18.15
N LEU A 289 9.94 -7.47 -17.14
CA LEU A 289 10.13 -6.13 -16.60
C LEU A 289 10.72 -5.18 -17.66
N PRO A 290 10.24 -3.93 -17.75
CA PRO A 290 10.89 -2.93 -18.57
C PRO A 290 12.29 -2.58 -18.01
N PRO A 291 13.20 -2.04 -18.85
CA PRO A 291 14.47 -1.53 -18.36
C PRO A 291 14.26 -0.34 -17.42
N ALA A 292 15.23 -0.12 -16.52
CA ALA A 292 15.27 1.09 -15.70
C ALA A 292 15.38 2.34 -16.61
N PRO A 293 14.75 3.46 -16.23
CA PRO A 293 14.92 4.72 -16.95
C PRO A 293 16.39 5.09 -17.09
N GLU A 294 16.79 5.55 -18.27
CA GLU A 294 18.12 6.13 -18.43
C GLU A 294 18.24 7.40 -17.59
N LYS A 295 19.32 7.49 -16.80
CA LYS A 295 19.68 8.74 -16.12
C LYS A 295 20.24 9.69 -17.19
N THR A 296 19.43 10.62 -17.67
CA THR A 296 19.92 11.70 -18.53
C THR A 296 20.84 12.60 -17.73
N ALA A 297 22.06 12.81 -18.23
CA ALA A 297 22.96 13.80 -17.65
C ALA A 297 22.26 15.17 -17.67
N PRO A 298 22.23 15.91 -16.55
CA PRO A 298 21.62 17.21 -16.53
C PRO A 298 22.35 18.14 -17.52
N LYS A 299 21.58 18.97 -18.23
CA LYS A 299 22.18 20.02 -19.05
C LYS A 299 22.98 20.94 -18.14
N ALA A 300 24.20 21.30 -18.53
CA ALA A 300 24.99 22.26 -17.77
C ALA A 300 24.24 23.60 -17.69
N VAL A 301 23.88 24.00 -16.47
CA VAL A 301 23.24 25.28 -16.18
C VAL A 301 24.24 26.15 -15.42
N HIS A 302 24.61 27.30 -16.00
CA HIS A 302 25.58 28.23 -15.41
C HIS A 302 24.96 29.23 -14.42
N ALA A 303 23.65 29.16 -14.18
CA ALA A 303 22.97 30.01 -13.21
C ALA A 303 23.30 29.58 -11.78
N LYS A 304 23.30 30.54 -10.85
CA LYS A 304 23.46 30.26 -9.42
C LYS A 304 22.15 29.72 -8.84
N ALA A 305 22.23 28.61 -8.11
CA ALA A 305 21.08 28.10 -7.37
C ALA A 305 20.66 29.09 -6.26
N PRO A 306 19.33 29.26 -6.04
CA PRO A 306 18.77 29.95 -4.89
C PRO A 306 19.25 29.37 -3.55
N LEU A 307 19.20 30.19 -2.50
CA LEU A 307 19.65 29.83 -1.16
C LEU A 307 18.50 29.60 -0.17
N SER A 308 17.30 30.12 -0.44
CA SER A 308 16.10 29.87 0.35
C SER A 308 15.07 29.11 -0.47
N TRP A 309 14.50 28.08 0.12
CA TRP A 309 13.56 27.18 -0.52
C TRP A 309 12.40 26.87 0.42
N VAL A 310 11.20 26.80 -0.13
CA VAL A 310 9.96 26.49 0.58
C VAL A 310 9.25 25.30 -0.06
N LEU A 311 8.64 24.47 0.77
CA LEU A 311 7.81 23.36 0.31
C LEU A 311 6.46 23.93 -0.19
N PRO A 312 6.16 23.86 -1.51
CA PRO A 312 4.89 24.32 -2.03
C PRO A 312 3.77 23.37 -1.60
N MET A 313 2.52 23.83 -1.76
CA MET A 313 1.37 22.96 -1.59
C MET A 313 1.38 21.88 -2.68
N GLN A 314 1.31 20.62 -2.25
CA GLN A 314 1.38 19.47 -3.14
C GLN A 314 0.16 19.38 -4.08
N GLN A 315 0.41 19.13 -5.36
CA GLN A 315 -0.61 18.82 -6.35
C GLN A 315 -0.90 17.31 -6.40
N ALA A 316 -2.13 16.94 -6.76
CA ALA A 316 -2.59 15.54 -6.68
C ALA A 316 -1.83 14.57 -7.61
N ASP A 317 -1.27 15.06 -8.70
CA ASP A 317 -0.51 14.31 -9.71
C ASP A 317 0.98 14.15 -9.39
N GLN A 318 1.50 14.87 -8.39
CA GLN A 318 2.89 14.78 -7.98
C GLN A 318 3.18 13.51 -7.15
N PRO A 319 4.44 13.00 -7.18
CA PRO A 319 4.88 11.95 -6.26
C PRO A 319 4.56 12.33 -4.81
N PRO A 320 4.08 11.40 -3.97
CA PRO A 320 3.80 11.69 -2.56
C PRO A 320 5.02 12.27 -1.85
N MET A 321 4.82 13.28 -1.01
CA MET A 321 5.92 13.92 -0.27
C MET A 321 6.58 12.95 0.70
N VAL A 322 5.76 12.13 1.36
CA VAL A 322 6.18 11.09 2.28
C VAL A 322 5.42 9.83 1.93
N LEU A 323 6.14 8.78 1.58
CA LEU A 323 5.66 7.42 1.52
C LEU A 323 6.09 6.71 2.81
N PHE A 324 5.21 5.87 3.34
CA PHE A 324 5.54 5.00 4.47
C PHE A 324 5.04 3.59 4.20
N ARG A 325 5.74 2.60 4.77
CA ARG A 325 5.32 1.20 4.77
C ARG A 325 5.96 0.45 5.92
N PHE A 326 5.33 -0.64 6.35
CA PHE A 326 6.05 -1.66 7.11
C PHE A 326 6.97 -2.47 6.18
N PRO A 327 8.10 -3.01 6.67
CA PRO A 327 8.88 -4.00 5.93
C PRO A 327 8.04 -5.21 5.56
N SER A 328 8.47 -5.96 4.55
CA SER A 328 7.90 -7.28 4.29
C SER A 328 8.02 -8.17 5.54
N PRO A 329 7.03 -9.03 5.81
CA PRO A 329 5.85 -9.34 4.98
C PRO A 329 4.64 -8.43 5.22
N LEU A 330 4.79 -7.27 5.87
CA LEU A 330 3.69 -6.38 6.27
C LEU A 330 3.53 -5.13 5.39
N ASP A 331 4.28 -5.03 4.31
CA ASP A 331 4.30 -3.95 3.32
C ASP A 331 2.98 -3.74 2.55
N GLN A 332 1.95 -4.58 2.75
CA GLN A 332 0.56 -4.19 2.41
C GLN A 332 0.04 -3.02 3.24
N TYR A 333 0.65 -2.80 4.40
CA TYR A 333 0.41 -1.64 5.23
C TYR A 333 1.32 -0.50 4.78
N ALA A 334 1.01 0.05 3.62
CA ALA A 334 1.70 1.19 3.03
C ALA A 334 0.73 2.33 2.72
N GLY A 335 1.25 3.55 2.71
CA GLY A 335 0.46 4.75 2.46
C GLY A 335 1.31 5.99 2.23
N GLU A 336 0.65 7.13 2.23
CA GLU A 336 1.27 8.43 2.00
C GLU A 336 0.79 9.49 2.99
N ALA A 337 1.60 10.53 3.18
CA ALA A 337 1.19 11.80 3.78
C ALA A 337 1.33 12.92 2.76
N GLY A 338 0.21 13.57 2.45
CA GLY A 338 0.08 14.48 1.31
C GLY A 338 0.01 15.97 1.64
N ARG A 339 0.10 16.38 2.91
CA ARG A 339 0.06 17.80 3.30
C ARG A 339 1.17 18.14 4.28
N GLY A 340 1.86 19.24 4.01
CA GLY A 340 2.95 19.73 4.84
C GLY A 340 3.45 21.09 4.39
N THR A 341 4.35 21.63 5.18
CA THR A 341 5.10 22.87 4.93
C THR A 341 6.55 22.63 5.28
N GLY A 342 7.45 23.47 4.79
CA GLY A 342 8.85 23.33 5.10
C GLY A 342 9.66 24.47 4.54
N ARG A 343 10.83 24.67 5.14
CA ARG A 343 11.82 25.65 4.73
C ARG A 343 13.19 25.00 4.74
N PHE A 344 13.97 25.26 3.71
CA PHE A 344 15.35 24.81 3.60
C PHE A 344 16.21 26.00 3.19
N GLN A 345 17.20 26.34 4.01
CA GLN A 345 18.04 27.50 3.86
C GLN A 345 19.50 27.05 3.78
N ILE A 346 20.13 27.31 2.65
CA ILE A 346 21.57 27.16 2.45
C ILE A 346 22.23 28.50 2.81
N PRO A 347 23.29 28.52 3.64
CA PRO A 347 23.98 29.76 3.98
C PRO A 347 24.78 30.32 2.80
N GLU A 348 25.33 31.52 2.95
CA GLU A 348 26.17 32.18 1.94
C GLU A 348 27.47 31.43 1.60
N SER A 349 27.89 30.45 2.42
CA SER A 349 28.95 29.49 2.06
C SER A 349 28.57 28.61 0.86
N ARG A 350 27.26 28.55 0.56
CA ARG A 350 26.64 27.73 -0.50
C ARG A 350 26.87 26.24 -0.35
N ASN A 351 27.34 25.80 0.81
CA ASN A 351 27.53 24.40 1.12
C ASN A 351 26.22 23.80 1.64
N PRO A 352 25.63 22.78 0.97
CA PRO A 352 24.41 22.13 1.44
C PRO A 352 24.54 21.47 2.81
N ALA A 353 25.74 21.08 3.25
CA ALA A 353 25.96 20.49 4.57
C ALA A 353 25.72 21.49 5.72
N ASP A 354 25.88 22.79 5.44
CA ASP A 354 25.64 23.85 6.42
C ASP A 354 24.17 24.32 6.43
N ALA A 355 23.29 23.63 5.69
CA ALA A 355 21.89 24.04 5.56
C ALA A 355 21.14 23.91 6.89
N THR A 356 20.18 24.81 7.07
CA THR A 356 19.23 24.79 8.18
C THR A 356 17.81 24.72 7.64
N GLY A 357 16.88 24.20 8.43
CA GLY A 357 15.52 24.08 7.96
C GLY A 357 14.66 23.16 8.80
N TYR A 358 13.42 23.03 8.35
CA TYR A 358 12.46 22.11 8.93
C TYR A 358 11.45 21.65 7.88
N VAL A 359 10.83 20.51 8.14
CA VAL A 359 9.63 20.06 7.46
C VAL A 359 8.58 19.72 8.51
N GLU A 360 7.35 20.16 8.26
CA GLU A 360 6.16 19.86 9.03
C GLU A 360 5.19 19.11 8.14
N ILE A 361 4.71 17.97 8.61
CA ILE A 361 3.69 17.16 7.93
C ILE A 361 2.42 17.19 8.78
N ASP A 362 1.27 17.41 8.14
CA ASP A 362 -0.03 17.30 8.79
C ASP A 362 -0.40 15.80 8.89
N PRO A 363 -0.40 15.18 10.09
CA PRO A 363 -0.67 13.75 10.23
C PRO A 363 -2.13 13.40 9.90
N ARG A 364 -3.04 14.38 9.80
CA ARG A 364 -4.42 14.17 9.30
C ARG A 364 -4.46 13.90 7.80
N SER A 365 -3.36 14.16 7.08
CA SER A 365 -3.22 13.83 5.65
C SER A 365 -2.74 12.40 5.41
N VAL A 366 -2.39 11.66 6.46
CA VAL A 366 -1.98 10.26 6.35
C VAL A 366 -3.14 9.43 5.84
N THR A 367 -2.89 8.69 4.75
CA THR A 367 -3.86 7.77 4.17
C THR A 367 -3.19 6.51 3.63
N MET A 368 -3.88 5.38 3.79
CA MET A 368 -3.59 4.11 3.12
C MET A 368 -4.66 3.80 2.06
N GLY A 369 -5.48 4.79 1.72
CA GLY A 369 -6.58 4.68 0.77
C GLY A 369 -7.81 3.96 1.33
N GLN A 370 -7.92 3.78 2.65
CA GLN A 370 -9.07 3.14 3.29
C GLN A 370 -9.52 3.96 4.49
N ALA A 371 -10.66 4.65 4.36
CA ALA A 371 -11.13 5.65 5.31
C ALA A 371 -11.21 5.15 6.76
N ASP A 372 -11.59 3.88 6.99
CA ASP A 372 -11.68 3.36 8.36
C ASP A 372 -10.31 3.04 8.97
N LEU A 373 -9.33 2.62 8.16
CA LEU A 373 -7.94 2.49 8.61
C LEU A 373 -7.34 3.87 8.88
N ASP A 374 -7.59 4.83 7.99
CA ASP A 374 -7.13 6.22 8.14
C ASP A 374 -7.65 6.85 9.44
N LYS A 375 -8.94 6.63 9.77
CA LYS A 375 -9.53 7.05 11.06
C LYS A 375 -8.83 6.41 12.26
N VAL A 376 -8.43 5.14 12.17
CA VAL A 376 -7.71 4.44 13.25
C VAL A 376 -6.32 5.04 13.43
N ILE A 377 -5.59 5.28 12.34
CA ILE A 377 -4.27 5.93 12.36
C ILE A 377 -4.36 7.33 12.97
N GLN A 378 -5.46 8.04 12.72
CA GLN A 378 -5.67 9.38 13.26
C GLN A 378 -6.15 9.41 14.72
N SER A 379 -6.54 8.27 15.28
CA SER A 379 -7.11 8.16 16.63
C SER A 379 -6.10 8.41 17.75
N SER A 380 -6.60 8.55 18.98
CA SER A 380 -5.78 8.79 20.19
C SER A 380 -4.78 7.68 20.51
N ILE A 381 -5.05 6.45 20.06
CA ILE A 381 -4.17 5.29 20.28
C ILE A 381 -2.94 5.36 19.34
N MET A 382 -3.15 5.86 18.12
CA MET A 382 -2.13 5.97 17.07
C MET A 382 -1.50 7.37 17.08
N LEU A 383 -1.70 8.21 16.06
CA LEU A 383 -1.06 9.51 15.93
C LEU A 383 -1.68 10.63 16.80
N ASN A 384 -2.89 10.42 17.31
CA ASN A 384 -3.63 11.39 18.14
C ASN A 384 -3.68 12.79 17.51
N THR A 385 -4.13 12.86 16.26
CA THR A 385 -3.99 14.06 15.40
C THR A 385 -4.82 15.25 15.86
N LYS A 386 -5.80 15.03 16.74
CA LYS A 386 -6.54 16.10 17.40
C LYS A 386 -5.67 16.86 18.41
N GLN A 387 -4.82 16.14 19.14
CA GLN A 387 -3.92 16.73 20.13
C GLN A 387 -2.59 17.15 19.51
N TYR A 388 -2.09 16.39 18.54
CA TYR A 388 -0.82 16.62 17.86
C TYR A 388 -1.07 16.79 16.35
N PRO A 389 -1.44 18.01 15.90
CA PRO A 389 -1.83 18.26 14.51
C PRO A 389 -0.64 18.35 13.53
N THR A 390 0.58 18.20 14.04
CA THR A 390 1.83 18.36 13.28
C THR A 390 2.83 17.28 13.70
N SER A 391 3.51 16.69 12.72
CA SER A 391 4.77 15.97 12.91
C SER A 391 5.89 16.80 12.27
N ARG A 392 7.03 16.96 12.94
CA ARG A 392 8.07 17.91 12.51
C ARG A 392 9.46 17.30 12.56
N PHE A 393 10.25 17.51 11.52
CA PHE A 393 11.70 17.29 11.56
C PHE A 393 12.42 18.63 11.46
N THR A 394 13.35 18.91 12.36
CA THR A 394 14.16 20.14 12.37
C THR A 394 15.63 19.79 12.28
N ILE A 395 16.33 20.36 11.29
CA ILE A 395 17.76 20.18 11.09
C ILE A 395 18.52 20.92 12.18
N THR A 396 19.50 20.25 12.78
CA THR A 396 20.39 20.82 13.79
C THR A 396 21.83 20.97 13.29
N SER A 397 22.28 20.05 12.45
CA SER A 397 23.59 20.09 11.78
C SER A 397 23.59 19.15 10.57
N GLY A 398 24.60 19.26 9.70
CA GLY A 398 24.80 18.37 8.56
C GLY A 398 26.27 18.03 8.34
N GLU A 399 26.51 16.87 7.76
CA GLU A 399 27.83 16.35 7.40
C GLU A 399 27.84 15.98 5.91
N GLY A 400 28.82 16.50 5.16
CA GLY A 400 28.95 16.25 3.73
C GLY A 400 30.24 16.84 3.15
N GLU A 401 30.54 16.52 1.90
CA GLU A 401 31.70 17.08 1.22
C GLU A 401 31.55 18.61 1.04
N PRO A 402 32.58 19.41 1.39
CA PRO A 402 32.50 20.86 1.28
C PRO A 402 32.55 21.29 -0.19
N ARG A 403 31.37 21.46 -0.78
CA ARG A 403 31.21 21.86 -2.19
C ARG A 403 30.05 22.84 -2.35
N GLU A 404 30.21 23.82 -3.23
CA GLU A 404 29.16 24.78 -3.59
C GLU A 404 28.01 24.09 -4.32
N ILE A 405 26.77 24.42 -3.92
CA ILE A 405 25.56 23.96 -4.59
C ILE A 405 25.49 24.46 -6.04
N ALA A 406 25.27 23.55 -6.98
CA ALA A 406 25.16 23.85 -8.40
C ALA A 406 24.14 22.93 -9.10
N TYR A 407 23.49 23.45 -10.13
CA TYR A 407 22.44 22.73 -10.88
C TYR A 407 22.94 21.44 -11.50
N GLY A 408 22.15 20.38 -11.34
CA GLY A 408 22.45 19.06 -11.90
C GLY A 408 23.49 18.25 -11.10
N ASP A 409 24.04 18.82 -10.04
CA ASP A 409 24.87 18.07 -9.10
C ASP A 409 24.00 17.45 -8.00
N LEU A 410 24.30 16.18 -7.69
CA LEU A 410 23.70 15.47 -6.57
C LEU A 410 24.61 15.61 -5.35
N PHE A 411 24.07 16.13 -4.25
CA PHE A 411 24.79 16.32 -2.99
C PHE A 411 24.24 15.37 -1.91
N PRO A 412 24.95 14.28 -1.58
CA PRO A 412 24.60 13.48 -0.42
C PRO A 412 25.05 14.18 0.86
N VAL A 413 24.11 14.43 1.78
CA VAL A 413 24.37 15.08 3.08
C VAL A 413 23.70 14.28 4.18
N LEU A 414 24.46 13.93 5.23
CA LEU A 414 23.91 13.36 6.45
C LEU A 414 23.42 14.48 7.35
N PHE A 415 22.11 14.65 7.50
CA PHE A 415 21.54 15.62 8.43
C PHE A 415 21.29 14.98 9.80
N HIS A 416 21.68 15.69 10.85
CA HIS A 416 21.29 15.42 12.21
C HIS A 416 20.14 16.35 12.59
N GLY A 417 19.06 15.81 13.13
CA GLY A 417 17.92 16.62 13.52
C GLY A 417 17.08 16.00 14.61
N ASN A 418 16.05 16.74 14.99
CA ASN A 418 15.05 16.29 15.95
C ASN A 418 13.74 15.99 15.20
N LEU A 419 13.25 14.76 15.33
CA LEU A 419 11.96 14.33 14.82
C LEU A 419 10.94 14.30 15.95
N GLU A 420 9.87 15.08 15.80
CA GLU A 420 8.70 15.07 16.67
C GLU A 420 7.52 14.38 15.99
N ILE A 421 6.98 13.35 16.64
CA ILE A 421 5.73 12.67 16.26
C ILE A 421 4.92 12.45 17.54
N LYS A 422 3.61 12.73 17.50
CA LYS A 422 2.69 12.49 18.64
C LYS A 422 3.19 13.16 19.94
N GLY A 423 3.78 14.35 19.83
CA GLY A 423 4.32 15.11 20.97
C GLY A 423 5.57 14.53 21.63
N LYS A 424 6.17 13.47 21.07
CA LYS A 424 7.46 12.93 21.51
C LYS A 424 8.53 13.26 20.49
N THR A 425 9.68 13.70 20.98
CA THR A 425 10.84 14.08 20.16
C THR A 425 11.95 13.06 20.33
N ILE A 426 12.55 12.62 19.22
CA ILE A 426 13.76 11.79 19.19
C ILE A 426 14.81 12.42 18.28
N PRO A 427 16.11 12.22 18.54
CA PRO A 427 17.13 12.53 17.54
C PRO A 427 17.01 11.57 16.36
N LEU A 428 17.16 12.08 15.14
CA LEU A 428 17.14 11.30 13.91
C LEU A 428 18.25 11.77 12.97
N ASN A 429 19.00 10.82 12.44
CA ASN A 429 20.02 11.05 11.42
C ASN A 429 19.48 10.58 10.07
N VAL A 430 19.54 11.43 9.05
CA VAL A 430 18.91 11.19 7.75
C VAL A 430 19.92 11.50 6.65
N LEU A 431 20.29 10.49 5.85
CA LEU A 431 21.08 10.70 4.65
C LEU A 431 20.16 11.23 3.55
N MET A 432 20.35 12.49 3.18
CA MET A 432 19.53 13.20 2.20
C MET A 432 20.32 13.44 0.91
N GLU A 433 19.71 13.08 -0.21
CA GLU A 433 20.15 13.47 -1.54
C GLU A 433 19.52 14.82 -1.89
N ILE A 434 20.36 15.82 -2.14
CA ILE A 434 19.96 17.18 -2.48
C ILE A 434 20.34 17.45 -3.93
N GLU A 435 19.38 17.85 -4.76
CA GLU A 435 19.63 18.11 -6.18
C GLU A 435 18.87 19.37 -6.64
N PRO A 436 19.56 20.50 -6.89
CA PRO A 436 18.96 21.63 -7.57
C PRO A 436 18.77 21.32 -9.06
N VAL A 437 17.54 21.47 -9.55
CA VAL A 437 17.16 21.19 -10.93
C VAL A 437 16.34 22.35 -11.51
N LEU A 438 16.19 22.36 -12.83
CA LEU A 438 15.18 23.18 -13.50
C LEU A 438 13.97 22.29 -13.80
N ASN A 439 12.76 22.75 -13.47
CA ASN A 439 11.54 22.04 -13.84
C ASN A 439 11.28 22.14 -15.37
N GLU A 440 10.19 21.52 -15.84
CA GLU A 440 9.83 21.52 -17.27
C GLU A 440 9.60 22.93 -17.85
N ASN A 441 9.24 23.89 -16.99
CA ASN A 441 9.06 25.30 -17.35
C ASN A 441 10.36 26.11 -17.28
N GLY A 442 11.48 25.48 -16.91
CA GLY A 442 12.76 26.16 -16.71
C GLY A 442 12.88 26.91 -15.37
N GLU A 443 11.97 26.68 -14.43
CA GLU A 443 11.99 27.32 -13.11
C GLU A 443 12.86 26.52 -12.14
N PRO A 444 13.63 27.20 -11.25
CA PRO A 444 14.39 26.53 -10.21
C PRO A 444 13.53 25.67 -9.29
N MET A 445 14.01 24.47 -8.97
CA MET A 445 13.42 23.57 -7.98
C MET A 445 14.54 22.84 -7.23
N LEU A 446 14.38 22.64 -5.94
CA LEU A 446 15.28 21.81 -5.14
C LEU A 446 14.60 20.48 -4.84
N VAL A 447 15.20 19.39 -5.29
CA VAL A 447 14.73 18.03 -5.01
C VAL A 447 15.49 17.50 -3.80
N LEU A 448 14.74 17.09 -2.77
CA LEU A 448 15.29 16.43 -1.59
C LEU A 448 14.72 15.01 -1.51
N LYS A 449 15.60 14.01 -1.50
CA LYS A 449 15.21 12.60 -1.35
C LYS A 449 15.90 11.97 -0.17
N SER A 450 15.20 11.12 0.56
CA SER A 450 15.82 10.29 1.59
C SER A 450 14.97 9.07 1.87
N SER A 451 15.60 8.02 2.41
CA SER A 451 14.94 6.85 2.96
C SER A 451 15.49 6.60 4.36
N PHE A 452 14.60 6.39 5.32
CA PHE A 452 14.99 6.10 6.71
C PHE A 452 13.96 5.20 7.38
N LYS A 453 14.31 4.67 8.55
CA LYS A 453 13.43 3.82 9.36
C LYS A 453 13.14 4.47 10.70
N ILE A 454 11.93 4.21 11.21
CA ILE A 454 11.50 4.61 12.54
C ILE A 454 11.02 3.37 13.29
N ASP A 455 11.42 3.23 14.55
CA ASP A 455 10.76 2.32 15.48
C ASP A 455 9.52 3.02 16.09
N LEU A 456 8.34 2.48 15.85
CA LEU A 456 7.08 3.01 16.38
C LEU A 456 7.00 2.93 17.91
N ASN A 457 7.75 2.01 18.53
CA ASN A 457 7.84 1.90 19.99
C ASN A 457 8.43 3.18 20.61
N ASP A 458 9.36 3.84 19.91
CA ASP A 458 9.90 5.13 20.33
C ASP A 458 8.81 6.20 20.43
N PHE A 459 7.66 6.03 19.81
CA PHE A 459 6.54 6.98 19.86
C PHE A 459 5.31 6.41 20.57
N GLN A 460 5.41 5.21 21.17
CA GLN A 460 4.28 4.50 21.77
C GLN A 460 3.11 4.36 20.79
N ILE A 461 3.44 4.02 19.54
CA ILE A 461 2.47 3.74 18.49
C ILE A 461 2.46 2.22 18.28
N PRO A 462 1.31 1.54 18.46
CA PRO A 462 1.26 0.10 18.24
C PRO A 462 1.37 -0.25 16.76
N GLY A 463 2.05 -1.36 16.49
CA GLY A 463 2.16 -1.97 15.17
C GLY A 463 0.96 -2.84 14.76
N PRO A 464 0.85 -3.23 13.47
CA PRO A 464 -0.04 -4.31 13.04
C PRO A 464 0.38 -5.66 13.65
N ASP A 465 -0.53 -6.64 13.61
CA ASP A 465 -0.16 -8.03 13.91
C ASP A 465 0.81 -8.57 12.83
N GLY A 466 1.86 -9.27 13.28
CA GLY A 466 2.90 -9.80 12.40
C GLY A 466 4.23 -10.04 13.11
N PRO A 467 5.24 -10.52 12.38
CA PRO A 467 6.54 -10.85 12.96
C PRO A 467 7.30 -9.60 13.43
N GLU A 468 8.02 -9.73 14.54
CA GLU A 468 9.06 -8.76 14.93
C GLU A 468 10.28 -8.91 14.00
N GLU A 469 11.02 -7.84 13.66
CA GLU A 469 10.78 -6.42 13.98
C GLU A 469 9.82 -5.73 12.97
N SER A 470 9.40 -6.43 11.91
CA SER A 470 8.60 -5.87 10.81
C SER A 470 7.25 -5.28 11.24
N ASN A 471 6.75 -5.63 12.42
CA ASN A 471 5.51 -5.11 12.98
C ASN A 471 5.66 -3.75 13.69
N HIS A 472 6.85 -3.33 14.11
CA HIS A 472 7.04 -2.05 14.82
C HIS A 472 8.00 -1.10 14.11
N VAL A 473 8.74 -1.56 13.10
CA VAL A 473 9.57 -0.70 12.25
C VAL A 473 8.76 -0.18 11.06
N LEU A 474 8.79 1.13 10.83
CA LEU A 474 8.21 1.76 9.65
C LEU A 474 9.31 2.34 8.77
N LEU A 475 9.26 2.05 7.47
CA LEU A 475 10.17 2.56 6.46
C LEU A 475 9.53 3.78 5.81
N PHE A 476 10.29 4.88 5.74
CA PHE A 476 9.89 6.13 5.13
C PHE A 476 10.72 6.41 3.89
N ASP A 477 10.08 6.89 2.85
CA ASP A 477 10.71 7.43 1.65
C ASP A 477 10.17 8.84 1.44
N VAL A 478 11.03 9.84 1.50
CA VAL A 478 10.66 11.26 1.33
C VAL A 478 11.14 11.77 -0.02
N ASN A 479 10.28 12.57 -0.66
CA ASN A 479 10.55 13.19 -1.95
C ASN A 479 9.97 14.59 -1.95
N PHE A 480 10.74 15.55 -1.43
CA PHE A 480 10.33 16.94 -1.39
C PHE A 480 10.81 17.68 -2.63
N ARG A 481 9.92 18.50 -3.19
CA ARG A 481 10.19 19.38 -4.32
C ARG A 481 9.95 20.81 -3.87
N LEU A 482 11.02 21.51 -3.50
CA LEU A 482 10.94 22.86 -2.95
C LEU A 482 11.12 23.89 -4.06
N MET A 483 10.40 25.00 -3.93
CA MET A 483 10.50 26.16 -4.81
C MET A 483 11.28 27.27 -4.11
N PRO A 484 11.92 28.19 -4.85
CA PRO A 484 12.53 29.37 -4.25
C PRO A 484 11.51 30.17 -3.44
N GLU A 485 11.94 30.70 -2.29
CA GLU A 485 11.12 31.60 -1.45
C GLU A 485 10.87 32.96 -2.12
#